data_AF-A0A4R5F0G6-F1
#
_entry.id   AF-A0A4R5F0G6-F1
#
_cell.length_a   1.000
_cell.length_b   1.000
_cell.length_c   1.000
_cell.angle_alpha   90.00
_cell.angle_beta   90.00
_cell.angle_gamma   90.00
#
_symmetry.space_group_name_H-M   'P 1'
#
loop_
_entity.id
_entity.type
_entity.pdbx_description
1 polymer ?
#
loop_
_entity_poly.entity_id
_entity_poly.type
_entity_poly.pdbx_seq_one_letter_code
_entity_poly.pdbx_strand_id
1 'polypeptide(L)'
;MTEAHIPDDHIRNAFSALDRILGEMVTLHAMVSALEGVARGTTTFSERDAISVLERLEVVAVDFGVLRSHLTELRLHIPEDQS
;
A
#
# COMPACT_ATOMS: atom_id res chain seq x y z
N MET A 1 -36.98 -7.81 -1.70
CA MET A 1 -35.88 -7.53 -0.75
C MET A 1 -34.63 -7.46 -1.59
N THR A 2 -34.06 -6.27 -1.75
CA THR A 2 -32.84 -6.06 -2.55
C THR A 2 -31.66 -6.43 -1.67
N GLU A 3 -31.06 -7.59 -1.92
CA GLU A 3 -29.76 -7.93 -1.33
C GLU A 3 -28.78 -6.80 -1.67
N ALA A 4 -28.07 -6.30 -0.65
CA ALA A 4 -26.94 -5.42 -0.86
C ALA A 4 -25.87 -6.20 -1.63
N HIS A 5 -25.86 -6.07 -2.96
CA HIS A 5 -24.81 -6.63 -3.79
C HIS A 5 -23.55 -5.80 -3.56
N ILE A 6 -22.73 -6.23 -2.61
CA ILE A 6 -21.36 -5.72 -2.50
C ILE A 6 -20.67 -6.15 -3.79
N PRO A 7 -20.19 -5.21 -4.64
CA PRO A 7 -19.66 -5.62 -5.92
C PRO A 7 -18.31 -6.32 -5.67
N ASP A 8 -18.26 -7.63 -5.97
CA ASP A 8 -17.11 -8.53 -5.75
C ASP A 8 -15.78 -7.94 -6.29
N ASP A 9 -15.86 -7.07 -7.29
CA ASP A 9 -14.72 -6.38 -7.87
C ASP A 9 -14.04 -5.41 -6.88
N HIS A 10 -14.79 -4.72 -6.00
CA HIS A 10 -14.17 -3.83 -5.01
C HIS A 10 -13.39 -4.63 -3.95
N ILE A 11 -13.93 -5.77 -3.51
CA ILE A 11 -13.24 -6.68 -2.59
C ILE A 11 -11.98 -7.22 -3.26
N ARG A 12 -12.10 -7.72 -4.50
CA ARG A 12 -10.97 -8.27 -5.26
C ARG A 12 -9.86 -7.23 -5.48
N ASN A 13 -10.23 -6.00 -5.82
CA ASN A 13 -9.27 -4.93 -6.06
C ASN A 13 -8.60 -4.44 -4.77
N ALA A 14 -9.34 -4.37 -3.66
CA ALA A 14 -8.78 -4.07 -2.35
C ALA A 14 -7.74 -5.14 -1.92
N PHE A 15 -8.06 -6.42 -2.03
CA PHE A 15 -7.09 -7.49 -1.75
C PHE A 15 -5.89 -7.45 -2.68
N SER A 16 -6.10 -7.23 -3.98
CA SER A 16 -4.99 -7.13 -4.94
C SER A 16 -4.05 -5.95 -4.62
N ALA A 17 -4.59 -4.82 -4.18
CA ALA A 17 -3.79 -3.68 -3.75
C ALA A 17 -3.02 -3.99 -2.46
N LEU A 18 -3.66 -4.68 -1.50
CA LEU A 18 -2.99 -5.12 -0.28
C LEU A 18 -1.83 -6.08 -0.56
N ASP A 19 -2.02 -7.05 -1.46
CA ASP A 19 -0.97 -8.00 -1.85
C ASP A 19 0.23 -7.29 -2.49
N ARG A 20 -0.02 -6.27 -3.34
CA ARG A 20 1.06 -5.47 -3.93
C ARG A 20 1.81 -4.63 -2.88
N ILE A 21 1.10 -4.01 -1.94
CA ILE A 21 1.73 -3.29 -0.81
C ILE A 21 2.62 -4.23 0.00
N LEU A 22 2.10 -5.41 0.35
CA LEU A 22 2.85 -6.42 1.11
C LEU A 22 4.08 -6.92 0.34
N GLY A 23 3.96 -7.07 -0.99
CA GLY A 23 5.07 -7.43 -1.87
C GLY A 23 6.23 -6.42 -1.83
N GLU A 24 5.94 -5.14 -1.65
CA GLU A 24 6.97 -4.08 -1.56
C GLU A 24 7.59 -3.94 -0.16
N MET A 25 6.95 -4.42 0.91
CA MET A 25 7.42 -4.20 2.29
C MET A 25 8.81 -4.76 2.56
N VAL A 26 9.15 -5.93 2.00
CA VAL A 26 10.49 -6.52 2.16
C VAL A 26 11.56 -5.61 1.56
N THR A 27 11.27 -5.02 0.39
CA THR A 27 12.23 -4.15 -0.26
C THR A 27 12.35 -2.80 0.45
N LEU A 28 11.23 -2.21 0.86
CA LEU A 28 11.25 -0.98 1.66
C LEU A 28 12.02 -1.17 2.97
N HIS A 29 11.85 -2.31 3.64
CA HIS A 29 12.62 -2.64 4.84
C HIS A 29 14.13 -2.70 4.57
N ALA A 30 14.54 -3.34 3.47
CA ALA A 30 15.95 -3.39 3.07
C ALA A 30 16.51 -2.00 2.78
N MET A 31 15.73 -1.12 2.14
CA MET A 31 16.11 0.27 1.87
C MET A 31 16.27 1.09 3.15
N VAL A 32 15.32 0.98 4.10
CA VAL A 32 15.45 1.63 5.41
C VAL A 32 16.68 1.13 6.16
N SER A 33 16.95 -0.16 6.13
CA SER A 33 18.15 -0.75 6.74
C SER A 33 19.44 -0.21 6.11
N ALA A 34 19.45 0.00 4.79
CA ALA A 34 20.58 0.62 4.10
C ALA A 34 20.76 2.10 4.50
N LEU A 35 19.66 2.85 4.64
CA LEU A 35 19.69 4.24 5.13
C LEU A 35 20.23 4.33 6.57
N GLU A 36 19.91 3.37 7.44
CA GLU A 36 20.53 3.30 8.77
C GLU A 36 22.05 3.10 8.69
N GLY A 37 22.53 2.27 7.76
CA GLY A 37 23.96 2.09 7.51
C GLY A 37 24.64 3.39 7.07
N VAL A 38 23.95 4.21 6.29
CA VAL A 38 24.41 5.54 5.86
C VAL A 38 24.49 6.49 7.05
N ALA A 39 23.45 6.53 7.89
CA ALA A 39 23.44 7.36 9.10
C ALA A 39 24.56 6.97 10.09
N ARG A 40 24.95 5.69 10.12
CA ARG A 40 26.06 5.17 10.93
C ARG A 40 27.43 5.29 10.24
N GLY A 41 27.49 5.81 9.01
CA GLY A 41 28.73 5.97 8.24
C GLY A 41 29.36 4.65 7.77
N THR A 42 28.61 3.54 7.80
CA THR A 42 29.11 2.21 7.35
C THR A 42 28.83 1.96 5.87
N THR A 43 27.97 2.77 5.25
CA THR A 43 27.56 2.65 3.85
C THR A 43 27.43 4.03 3.21
N THR A 44 27.60 4.13 1.89
CA THR A 44 27.40 5.37 1.11
C THR A 44 26.02 5.36 0.45
N PHE A 45 25.34 6.50 0.40
CA PHE A 45 24.06 6.67 -0.28
C PHE A 45 24.23 7.55 -1.52
N SER A 46 23.84 7.04 -2.68
CA SER A 46 23.90 7.80 -3.93
C SER A 46 22.57 8.46 -4.28
N GLU A 47 22.60 9.43 -5.18
CA GLU A 47 21.40 10.03 -5.76
C GLU A 47 20.52 8.99 -6.48
N ARG A 48 21.15 7.99 -7.11
CA ARG A 48 20.44 6.87 -7.74
C ARG A 48 19.67 6.03 -6.73
N ASP A 49 20.22 5.82 -5.54
CA ASP A 49 19.54 5.10 -4.46
C ASP A 49 18.32 5.90 -3.98
N ALA A 50 18.47 7.23 -3.85
CA ALA A 50 17.37 8.13 -3.49
C ALA A 50 16.20 8.05 -4.49
N ILE A 51 16.50 8.09 -5.79
CA ILE A 51 15.49 7.95 -6.85
C ILE A 51 14.78 6.59 -6.74
N SER A 52 15.54 5.52 -6.56
CA SER A 52 14.94 4.17 -6.45
C SER A 52 14.02 4.03 -5.23
N VAL A 53 14.38 4.65 -4.09
CA VAL A 53 13.51 4.71 -2.91
C VAL A 53 12.22 5.46 -3.21
N LEU A 54 12.31 6.63 -3.86
CA LEU A 54 11.15 7.44 -4.23
C LEU A 54 10.20 6.68 -5.16
N GLU A 55 10.73 6.06 -6.22
CA GLU A 55 9.93 5.27 -7.17
C GLU A 55 9.14 4.16 -6.46
N ARG A 56 9.77 3.46 -5.51
CA ARG A 56 9.07 2.40 -4.75
C ARG A 56 8.05 2.93 -3.76
N LEU A 57 8.34 4.04 -3.10
CA LEU A 57 7.36 4.71 -2.22
C LEU A 57 6.14 5.19 -3.01
N GLU A 58 6.33 5.67 -4.25
CA GLU A 58 5.24 6.06 -5.13
C GLU A 58 4.35 4.87 -5.51
N VAL A 59 4.93 3.72 -5.86
CA VAL A 59 4.18 2.48 -6.14
C VAL A 59 3.29 2.10 -4.95
N VAL A 60 3.87 2.08 -3.74
CA VAL A 60 3.13 1.76 -2.52
C VAL A 60 2.05 2.79 -2.22
N ALA A 61 2.33 4.08 -2.42
CA ALA A 61 1.34 5.14 -2.21
C ALA A 61 0.15 5.02 -3.15
N VAL A 62 0.38 4.68 -4.42
CA VAL A 62 -0.67 4.42 -5.41
C VAL A 62 -1.56 3.26 -4.96
N ASP A 63 -0.96 2.13 -4.57
CA ASP A 63 -1.73 0.97 -4.12
C ASP A 63 -2.48 1.24 -2.81
N PHE A 64 -1.93 2.02 -1.88
CA PHE A 64 -2.67 2.49 -0.71
C PHE A 64 -3.88 3.34 -1.10
N GLY A 65 -3.75 4.20 -2.13
CA GLY A 65 -4.86 4.96 -2.68
C GLY A 65 -5.97 4.07 -3.24
N VAL A 66 -5.60 3.03 -4.01
CA VAL A 66 -6.53 2.02 -4.54
C VAL A 66 -7.23 1.29 -3.41
N LEU A 67 -6.48 0.78 -2.44
CA LEU A 67 -7.02 0.09 -1.26
C LEU A 67 -8.01 0.97 -0.50
N ARG A 68 -7.62 2.21 -0.19
CA ARG A 68 -8.49 3.16 0.53
C ARG A 68 -9.77 3.45 -0.26
N SER A 69 -9.66 3.65 -1.57
CA SER A 69 -10.81 3.91 -2.44
C SER A 69 -11.82 2.76 -2.37
N HIS A 70 -11.35 1.52 -2.60
CA HIS A 70 -12.24 0.36 -2.57
C HIS A 70 -12.80 0.06 -1.18
N LEU A 71 -12.02 0.22 -0.10
CA LEU A 71 -12.55 0.08 1.27
C LEU A 71 -13.61 1.15 1.60
N THR A 72 -13.46 2.36 1.07
CA THR A 72 -14.46 3.44 1.25
C THR A 72 -15.76 3.07 0.56
N GLU A 73 -15.70 2.59 -0.68
CA GLU A 73 -16.88 2.11 -1.43
C GLU A 73 -17.55 0.92 -0.74
N LEU A 74 -16.78 -0.06 -0.26
CA LEU A 74 -17.32 -1.19 0.49
C LEU A 74 -18.05 -0.74 1.76
N ARG A 75 -17.54 0.28 2.44
CA ARG A 75 -18.18 0.84 3.64
C ARG A 75 -19.54 1.48 3.35
N LEU A 76 -19.80 2.01 2.15
CA LEU A 76 -21.11 2.52 1.77
C LEU A 76 -22.17 1.41 1.63
N HIS A 77 -21.73 0.17 1.41
CA HIS A 77 -22.59 -1.00 1.23
C HIS A 77 -22.76 -1.84 2.50
N ILE A 78 -21.92 -1.63 3.52
CA ILE A 78 -22.12 -2.18 4.86
C ILE A 78 -23.14 -1.25 5.54
N PRO A 79 -24.36 -1.70 5.85
CA PRO A 79 -25.28 -0.90 6.64
C PRO A 79 -24.55 -0.52 7.92
N GLU A 80 -24.44 0.77 8.25
CA GLU A 80 -24.11 1.17 9.62
C GLU A 80 -25.17 0.50 10.48
N ASP A 81 -24.76 -0.53 11.25
CA ASP A 81 -25.71 -1.33 11.99
C ASP A 81 -26.60 -0.41 12.81
N GLN A 82 -27.90 -0.66 12.66
CA GLN A 82 -28.95 -0.33 13.59
C GLN A 82 -28.56 -0.86 14.97
N SER A 83 -27.70 -0.12 15.66
CA SER A 83 -27.23 -0.36 17.02
C SER A 83 -27.75 0.72 17.95
#